data_AF-M3CHJ0-F1
#
_entry.id   AF-M3CHJ0-F1
#
_cell.length_a   1.000
_cell.length_b   1.000
_cell.length_c   1.000
_cell.angle_alpha   90.00
_cell.angle_beta   90.00
_cell.angle_gamma   90.00
#
_symmetry.space_group_name_H-M   'P 1'
#
loop_
_entity.id
_entity.type
_entity.pdbx_description
1 polymer ?
#
loop_
_entity_poly.entity_id
_entity_poly.type
_entity_poly.pdbx_seq_one_letter_code
_entity_poly.pdbx_strand_id
1 'polypeptide(L)'
;MKTKKLVLSLWIFLILPSVVYSNIPTHSGMEKNFKETWRKSFPVPYAKILKRDLTGKGVLVYKKTPLKIVYIYTYLIFLPLYKENEELPQEIPGKGKEVRVKLFYEPSNPVEKFWIEFTEFDEQYNSKSVVRWIR
;
A
#
# COMPACT_ATOMS: atom_id res chain seq x y z
N MET A 1 -5.81 -23.52 -64.57
CA MET A 1 -6.79 -22.66 -63.87
C MET A 1 -6.70 -22.94 -62.38
N LYS A 2 -6.19 -22.00 -61.58
CA LYS A 2 -6.06 -22.14 -60.11
C LYS A 2 -6.61 -20.87 -59.48
N THR A 3 -7.72 -20.95 -58.76
CA THR A 3 -8.07 -19.95 -57.76
C THR A 3 -8.49 -20.67 -56.48
N LYS A 4 -7.86 -20.22 -55.39
CA LYS A 4 -7.67 -20.92 -54.13
C LYS A 4 -8.87 -20.68 -53.20
N LYS A 5 -9.18 -21.69 -52.38
CA LYS A 5 -10.13 -21.63 -51.27
C LYS A 5 -9.78 -20.46 -50.34
N LEU A 6 -10.73 -19.56 -50.12
CA LEU A 6 -10.70 -18.56 -49.04
C LEU A 6 -11.40 -19.17 -47.83
N VAL A 7 -10.60 -19.68 -46.89
CA VAL A 7 -11.08 -20.07 -45.56
C VAL A 7 -10.98 -18.86 -44.64
N LEU A 8 -12.14 -18.50 -44.12
CA LEU A 8 -12.39 -17.54 -43.06
C LEU A 8 -11.59 -17.93 -41.80
N SER A 9 -10.79 -17.03 -41.23
CA SER A 9 -10.39 -17.15 -39.82
C SER A 9 -10.13 -15.77 -39.23
N LEU A 10 -11.03 -15.43 -38.32
CA LEU A 10 -11.09 -14.26 -37.45
C LEU A 10 -9.88 -14.28 -36.50
N TRP A 11 -8.82 -13.53 -36.80
CA TRP A 11 -7.71 -13.29 -35.87
C TRP A 11 -7.84 -11.91 -35.22
N ILE A 12 -8.93 -11.71 -34.46
CA ILE A 12 -8.97 -10.66 -33.44
C ILE A 12 -8.24 -11.24 -32.23
N PHE A 13 -6.90 -11.23 -32.27
CA PHE A 13 -6.14 -11.34 -31.05
C PHE A 13 -6.22 -9.98 -30.36
N LEU A 14 -7.19 -9.91 -29.44
CA LEU A 14 -7.17 -9.03 -28.28
C LEU A 14 -5.81 -9.17 -27.59
N ILE A 15 -4.84 -8.37 -28.02
CA ILE A 15 -3.69 -8.05 -27.19
C ILE A 15 -4.22 -7.07 -26.16
N LEU A 16 -4.88 -7.59 -25.13
CA LEU A 16 -5.11 -6.83 -23.90
C LEU A 16 -3.73 -6.37 -23.45
N PRO A 17 -3.46 -5.06 -23.34
CA PRO A 17 -2.25 -4.63 -22.67
C PRO A 17 -2.37 -5.20 -21.27
N SER A 18 -1.46 -6.13 -20.93
CA SER A 18 -1.19 -6.45 -19.55
C SER A 18 -1.06 -5.11 -18.85
N VAL A 19 -1.95 -4.81 -17.91
CA VAL A 19 -1.81 -3.67 -17.02
C VAL A 19 -0.60 -4.00 -16.16
N VAL A 20 0.59 -3.82 -16.75
CA VAL A 20 1.84 -3.75 -16.01
C VAL A 20 1.65 -2.48 -15.20
N TYR A 21 1.31 -2.65 -13.92
CA TYR A 21 1.36 -1.58 -12.93
C TYR A 21 2.82 -1.11 -12.87
N SER A 22 3.20 -0.27 -13.83
CA SER A 22 4.60 -0.02 -14.19
C SER A 22 5.26 1.06 -13.34
N ASN A 23 4.55 1.63 -12.37
CA ASN A 23 5.14 2.50 -11.36
C ASN A 23 4.58 2.13 -9.99
N ILE A 24 5.22 1.20 -9.31
CA ILE A 24 4.95 0.96 -7.89
C ILE A 24 5.46 2.20 -7.14
N PRO A 25 4.60 2.93 -6.41
CA PRO A 25 5.02 4.14 -5.72
C PRO A 25 6.16 3.89 -4.74
N THR A 26 7.02 4.89 -4.53
CA THR A 26 7.99 4.87 -3.43
C THR A 26 7.31 5.22 -2.09
N HIS A 27 7.98 5.02 -0.95
CA HIS A 27 7.45 5.48 0.35
C HIS A 27 7.13 6.97 0.35
N SER A 28 7.92 7.79 -0.34
CA SER A 28 7.66 9.22 -0.47
C SER A 28 6.44 9.49 -1.35
N GLY A 29 6.27 8.74 -2.44
CA GLY A 29 5.08 8.85 -3.30
C GLY A 29 3.79 8.45 -2.58
N MET A 30 3.89 7.64 -1.52
CA MET A 30 2.76 7.14 -0.75
C MET A 30 2.34 8.02 0.44
N GLU A 31 3.05 9.09 0.77
CA GLU A 31 2.72 9.89 1.96
C GLU A 31 1.35 10.56 1.89
N LYS A 32 0.94 11.00 0.70
CA LYS A 32 -0.40 11.56 0.49
C LYS A 32 -1.46 10.52 0.82
N ASN A 33 -1.31 9.31 0.28
CA ASN A 33 -2.22 8.20 0.51
C ASN A 33 -2.20 7.78 1.98
N PHE A 34 -1.02 7.73 2.61
CA PHE A 34 -0.89 7.47 4.04
C PHE A 34 -1.70 8.48 4.86
N LYS A 35 -1.54 9.77 4.60
CA LYS A 35 -2.25 10.85 5.30
C LYS A 35 -3.77 10.74 5.10
N GLU A 36 -4.21 10.48 3.88
CA GLU A 36 -5.63 10.33 3.55
C GLU A 36 -6.24 9.09 4.21
N THR A 37 -5.55 7.96 4.18
CA THR A 37 -5.99 6.73 4.85
C THR A 37 -6.04 6.93 6.36
N TRP A 38 -5.02 7.57 6.96
CA TRP A 38 -5.01 7.87 8.39
C TRP A 38 -6.22 8.68 8.83
N ARG A 39 -6.54 9.77 8.11
CA ARG A 39 -7.69 10.63 8.42
C ARG A 39 -9.04 9.91 8.36
N LYS A 40 -9.13 8.83 7.56
CA LYS A 40 -10.34 8.00 7.45
C LYS A 40 -10.40 6.95 8.55
N SER A 41 -9.26 6.38 8.92
CA SER A 41 -9.18 5.23 9.83
C SER A 41 -9.07 5.63 11.30
N PHE A 42 -8.54 6.82 11.62
CA PHE A 42 -8.24 7.21 13.00
C PHE A 42 -8.84 8.57 13.36
N PRO A 43 -9.36 8.72 14.58
CA PRO A 43 -10.04 9.93 15.03
C PRO A 43 -9.08 11.09 15.32
N VAL A 44 -7.82 10.79 15.62
CA VAL A 44 -6.79 11.78 15.97
C VAL A 44 -5.69 11.84 14.92
N PRO A 45 -5.15 13.03 14.60
CA PRO A 45 -4.05 13.13 13.66
C PRO A 45 -2.74 12.58 14.25
N TYR A 46 -1.78 12.26 13.37
CA TYR A 46 -0.38 12.15 13.74
C TYR A 46 0.33 13.47 13.43
N ALA A 47 1.40 13.79 14.15
CA ALA A 47 2.10 15.06 13.94
C ALA A 47 3.04 15.02 12.73
N LYS A 48 3.87 13.97 12.63
CA LYS A 48 4.87 13.84 11.56
C LYS A 48 5.31 12.40 11.32
N ILE A 49 5.78 12.15 10.10
CA ILE A 49 6.55 10.95 9.75
C ILE A 49 8.01 11.22 10.15
N LEU A 50 8.54 10.39 11.04
CA LEU A 50 9.92 10.45 11.53
C LEU A 50 10.87 9.66 10.63
N LYS A 51 10.44 8.50 10.16
CA LYS A 51 11.23 7.62 9.30
C LYS A 51 10.34 6.93 8.27
N ARG A 52 10.86 6.80 7.06
CA ARG A 52 10.31 5.97 5.98
C ARG A 52 11.16 4.71 5.86
N ASP A 53 10.56 3.61 5.43
CA ASP A 53 11.23 2.31 5.29
C ASP A 53 11.99 1.91 6.56
N LEU A 54 11.24 1.34 7.50
CA LEU A 54 11.80 0.89 8.76
C LEU A 54 12.83 -0.22 8.61
N THR A 55 12.80 -0.94 7.49
CA THR A 55 13.65 -2.10 7.23
C THR A 55 14.91 -1.78 6.42
N GLY A 56 14.91 -0.66 5.68
CA GLY A 56 15.97 -0.32 4.70
C GLY A 56 15.96 -1.20 3.44
N LYS A 57 14.98 -2.11 3.32
CA LYS A 57 14.84 -3.06 2.21
C LYS A 57 13.89 -2.55 1.13
N GLY A 58 13.16 -1.47 1.39
CA GLY A 58 12.19 -0.86 0.47
C GLY A 58 10.76 -1.31 0.74
N VAL A 59 9.98 -1.49 -0.32
CA VAL A 59 8.56 -1.86 -0.25
C VAL A 59 8.44 -3.38 -0.23
N LEU A 60 7.67 -3.92 0.71
CA LEU A 60 7.40 -5.34 0.77
C LEU A 60 6.25 -5.67 -0.17
N VAL A 61 6.49 -6.57 -1.13
CA VAL A 61 5.50 -7.08 -2.06
C VAL A 61 5.04 -8.45 -1.59
N TYR A 62 3.74 -8.57 -1.34
CA TYR A 62 3.09 -9.78 -0.89
C TYR A 62 2.07 -10.26 -1.92
N LYS A 63 2.33 -11.42 -2.53
CA LYS A 63 1.46 -12.00 -3.56
C LYS A 63 0.60 -13.12 -2.96
N LYS A 64 -0.67 -12.81 -2.65
CA LYS A 64 -1.66 -13.77 -2.13
C LYS A 64 -2.11 -14.75 -3.23
N THR A 65 -2.35 -14.24 -4.43
CA THR A 65 -2.73 -15.01 -5.63
C THR A 65 -2.12 -14.34 -6.88
N PRO A 66 -2.18 -14.96 -8.08
CA PRO A 66 -1.74 -14.29 -9.32
C PRO A 66 -2.36 -12.91 -9.55
N LEU A 67 -3.58 -12.70 -9.10
CA LEU A 67 -4.37 -11.48 -9.31
C LEU A 67 -4.38 -10.54 -8.09
N LYS A 68 -3.96 -11.00 -6.91
CA LYS A 68 -3.95 -10.22 -5.66
C LYS A 68 -2.53 -9.98 -5.18
N ILE A 69 -2.06 -8.76 -5.41
CA ILE A 69 -0.76 -8.27 -4.97
C ILE A 69 -1.00 -7.15 -3.97
N VAL A 70 -0.32 -7.23 -2.84
CA VAL A 70 -0.35 -6.22 -1.78
C VAL A 70 1.04 -5.64 -1.62
N TYR A 71 1.12 -4.32 -1.59
CA TYR A 71 2.35 -3.57 -1.32
C TYR A 71 2.29 -3.03 0.10
N ILE A 72 3.34 -3.20 0.87
CA ILE A 72 3.39 -2.81 2.28
C ILE A 72 4.53 -1.81 2.45
N TYR A 73 4.15 -0.61 2.89
CA TYR A 73 5.03 0.50 3.19
C TYR A 73 5.12 0.67 4.70
N THR A 74 6.30 0.95 5.22
CA THR A 74 6.53 1.08 6.66
C THR A 74 6.94 2.51 7.00
N TYR A 75 6.33 3.06 8.04
CA TYR A 75 6.63 4.38 8.56
C TYR A 75 6.78 4.34 10.08
N LEU A 76 7.65 5.21 10.59
CA LEU A 76 7.68 5.59 12.00
C LEU A 76 7.05 6.96 12.07
N ILE A 77 6.00 7.10 12.85
CA ILE A 77 5.31 8.37 13.05
C ILE A 77 5.45 8.81 14.50
N PHE A 78 5.36 10.11 14.74
CA PHE A 78 5.12 10.63 16.07
C PHE A 78 3.62 10.83 16.27
N LEU A 79 3.07 10.15 17.28
CA LEU A 79 1.68 10.30 17.71
C LEU A 79 1.66 11.11 19.01
N PRO A 80 1.19 12.37 18.99
CA PRO A 80 1.07 13.20 20.17
C PRO A 80 0.08 12.60 21.18
N LEU A 81 0.26 12.96 22.45
CA LEU A 81 -0.80 12.78 23.44
C LEU A 81 -1.79 13.93 23.29
N TYR A 82 -3.08 13.61 23.21
CA TYR A 82 -4.16 14.60 23.11
C TYR A 82 -4.85 14.75 24.47
N LYS A 83 -5.35 15.95 24.78
CA LYS A 83 -6.20 16.18 25.96
C LYS A 83 -7.58 15.55 25.74
N GLU A 84 -8.16 14.96 26.80
CA GLU A 84 -9.47 14.29 26.74
C GLU A 84 -10.68 15.24 26.71
N ASN A 85 -10.52 16.52 27.08
CA ASN A 85 -11.63 17.41 27.43
C ASN A 85 -12.10 18.39 26.34
N GLU A 86 -11.66 18.27 25.09
CA GLU A 86 -12.03 19.22 24.03
C GLU A 86 -12.61 18.51 22.80
N GLU A 87 -13.66 19.09 22.21
CA GLU A 87 -14.30 18.60 20.96
C GLU A 87 -13.31 18.52 19.79
N LEU A 88 -12.21 19.28 19.87
CA LEU A 88 -11.10 19.24 18.93
C LEU A 88 -9.86 18.68 19.61
N PRO A 89 -9.16 17.71 18.99
CA PRO A 89 -7.97 17.11 19.57
C PRO A 89 -6.85 18.15 19.73
N GLN A 90 -6.58 18.55 20.98
CA GLN A 90 -5.47 19.45 21.33
C GLN A 90 -4.24 18.65 21.79
N GLU A 91 -3.13 18.79 21.07
CA GLU A 91 -1.85 18.14 21.39
C GLU A 91 -1.27 18.67 22.71
N ILE A 92 -0.71 17.78 23.52
CA ILE A 92 0.07 18.15 24.70
C ILE A 92 1.53 18.30 24.27
N PRO A 93 2.10 19.52 24.29
CA PRO A 93 3.47 19.76 23.82
C PRO A 93 4.49 18.86 24.53
N GLY A 94 5.36 18.23 23.75
CA GLY A 94 6.42 17.36 24.26
C GLY A 94 5.95 15.98 24.77
N LYS A 95 4.65 15.67 24.71
CA LYS A 95 4.12 14.35 25.09
C LYS A 95 3.62 13.59 23.87
N GLY A 96 3.88 12.29 23.84
CA GLY A 96 3.48 11.41 22.75
C GLY A 96 4.37 10.18 22.71
N LYS A 97 4.26 9.42 21.62
CA LYS A 97 5.11 8.25 21.38
C LYS A 97 5.40 8.09 19.91
N GLU A 98 6.53 7.46 19.64
CA GLU A 98 6.82 6.96 18.30
C GLU A 98 6.04 5.68 18.06
N VAL A 99 5.41 5.58 16.90
CA VAL A 99 4.57 4.44 16.53
C VAL A 99 5.01 3.91 15.17
N ARG A 100 5.25 2.60 15.10
CA ARG A 100 5.52 1.90 13.85
C ARG A 100 4.20 1.55 13.19
N VAL A 101 4.07 1.86 11.91
CA VAL A 101 2.84 1.65 11.14
C VAL A 101 3.15 1.04 9.79
N LYS A 102 2.25 0.17 9.34
CA LYS A 102 2.23 -0.38 7.99
C LYS A 102 1.09 0.28 7.23
N LEU A 103 1.38 0.81 6.05
CA LEU A 103 0.37 1.15 5.05
C LEU A 103 0.35 0.03 4.02
N PHE A 104 -0.81 -0.58 3.87
CA PHE A 104 -1.04 -1.59 2.85
C PHE A 104 -1.68 -0.95 1.63
N TYR A 105 -1.33 -1.45 0.45
CA TYR A 105 -1.89 -1.05 -0.81
C TYR A 105 -2.22 -2.28 -1.66
N GLU A 106 -3.51 -2.53 -1.89
CA GLU A 106 -4.01 -3.56 -2.79
C GLU A 106 -4.73 -2.91 -3.99
N PRO A 107 -4.04 -2.67 -5.13
CA PRO A 107 -4.63 -1.97 -6.27
C PRO A 107 -5.84 -2.69 -6.88
N SER A 108 -5.87 -4.02 -6.76
CA SER A 108 -6.94 -4.88 -7.26
C SER A 108 -8.22 -4.82 -6.42
N ASN A 109 -8.18 -4.24 -5.22
CA ASN A 109 -9.37 -4.11 -4.38
C ASN A 109 -10.24 -2.92 -4.87
N PRO A 110 -11.49 -3.16 -5.31
CA PRO A 110 -12.34 -2.10 -5.83
C PRO A 110 -12.94 -1.20 -4.75
N VAL A 111 -12.98 -1.66 -3.50
CA VAL A 111 -13.64 -0.95 -2.38
C VAL A 111 -12.60 -0.21 -1.54
N GLU A 112 -11.63 -0.94 -1.00
CA GLU A 112 -10.66 -0.40 -0.07
C GLU A 112 -9.24 -0.75 -0.53
N LYS A 113 -8.62 0.20 -1.22
CA LYS A 113 -7.27 0.03 -1.78
C LYS A 113 -6.18 0.18 -0.73
N PHE A 114 -6.46 0.89 0.36
CA PHE A 114 -5.47 1.26 1.37
C PHE A 114 -6.02 1.06 2.77
N TRP A 115 -5.23 0.46 3.64
CA TRP A 115 -5.51 0.36 5.07
C TRP A 115 -4.23 0.47 5.88
N ILE A 116 -4.36 0.83 7.16
CA ILE A 116 -3.23 1.01 8.08
C ILE A 116 -3.34 0.02 9.22
N GLU A 117 -2.21 -0.60 9.58
CA GLU A 117 -2.12 -1.44 10.77
C GLU A 117 -0.99 -0.96 11.70
N PHE A 118 -1.26 -1.00 13.00
CA PHE A 118 -0.25 -0.89 14.05
C PHE A 118 0.24 -2.30 14.37
N THR A 119 1.48 -2.61 14.07
CA THR A 119 2.03 -3.92 14.42
C THR A 119 3.54 -3.91 14.39
N GLU A 120 4.14 -4.90 15.05
CA GLU A 120 5.53 -5.23 14.85
C GLU A 120 5.75 -5.74 13.43
N PHE A 121 6.93 -5.45 12.88
CA PHE A 121 7.24 -5.89 11.53
C PHE A 121 7.68 -7.35 11.55
N ASP A 122 6.71 -8.27 11.55
CA ASP A 122 6.99 -9.67 11.25
C ASP A 122 6.97 -9.89 9.73
N GLU A 123 8.05 -10.47 9.21
CA GLU A 123 8.21 -10.84 7.79
C GLU A 123 7.49 -12.15 7.46
N GLN A 124 7.03 -12.90 8.47
CA GLN A 124 6.29 -14.16 8.29
C GLN A 124 4.85 -13.92 7.81
N TYR A 125 4.71 -13.54 6.55
CA TYR A 125 3.42 -13.60 5.85
C TYR A 125 3.24 -14.99 5.24
N ASN A 126 2.07 -15.60 5.45
CA ASN A 126 1.62 -16.93 4.97
C ASN A 126 2.63 -17.69 4.08
N SER A 127 3.07 -18.87 4.54
CA SER A 127 4.06 -19.72 3.87
C SER A 127 3.74 -20.11 2.42
N LYS A 128 2.50 -19.94 1.96
CA LYS A 128 2.07 -20.22 0.57
C LYS A 128 2.21 -19.03 -0.38
N SER A 129 2.62 -17.86 0.10
CA SER A 129 2.66 -16.62 -0.68
C SER A 129 4.09 -16.21 -1.01
N VAL A 130 4.26 -15.57 -2.18
CA VAL A 130 5.57 -15.04 -2.57
C VAL A 130 5.76 -13.67 -1.93
N VAL A 131 6.85 -13.53 -1.18
CA VAL A 131 7.28 -12.31 -0.51
C VAL A 131 8.57 -11.84 -1.15
N ARG A 132 8.64 -10.57 -1.58
CA ARG A 132 9.88 -9.96 -2.07
C ARG A 132 9.95 -8.48 -1.73
N TRP A 133 11.17 -7.97 -1.69
CA TRP A 133 11.45 -6.55 -1.50
C TRP A 133 11.74 -5.86 -2.83
N ILE A 134 11.29 -4.62 -2.98
CA ILE A 134 11.60 -3.76 -4.13
C ILE A 134 12.03 -2.38 -3.63
N ARG A 135 12.93 -1.71 -4.35
CA ARG A 135 13.41 -0.36 -4.06
C ARG A 135 12.90 0.63 -5.09
#